data_AF-S7V954-F1
#
_entry.id   AF-S7V954-F1
#
_cell.length_a   1.000
_cell.length_b   1.000
_cell.length_c   1.000
_cell.angle_alpha   90.00
_cell.angle_beta   90.00
_cell.angle_gamma   90.00
#
_symmetry.space_group_name_H-M   'P 1'
#
loop_
_entity.id
_entity.type
_entity.pdbx_description
1 polymer ?
#
loop_
_entity_poly.entity_id
_entity_poly.type
_entity_poly.pdbx_seq_one_letter_code
_entity_poly.pdbx_strand_id
1 'polypeptide(L)'
;MLFLSSCIPEGQERGKFELTNEERQTIPYLAGERIAFSHSNGFEFDLKVSNKDTKFQKSETYHAGDDYFTYETLTTILESDVPELTINLTVFPLAYNPFMSVEINSYFLK
;
A
#
# COMPACT_ATOMS: atom_id res chain seq x y z
N MET A 1 18.53 -18.85 -33.63
CA MET A 1 17.43 -18.17 -32.94
C MET A 1 16.86 -19.18 -31.95
N LEU A 2 17.25 -19.08 -30.68
CA LEU A 2 16.80 -19.99 -29.62
C LEU A 2 15.46 -19.49 -29.09
N PHE A 3 14.36 -20.15 -29.48
CA PHE A 3 13.07 -19.96 -28.84
C PHE A 3 13.08 -20.71 -27.51
N LEU A 4 13.36 -19.99 -26.42
CA LEU A 4 13.14 -20.51 -25.07
C LEU A 4 11.63 -20.44 -24.81
N SER A 5 10.88 -21.46 -25.21
CA SER A 5 9.51 -21.63 -24.72
C SER A 5 9.58 -22.10 -23.27
N SER A 6 9.37 -21.18 -22.34
CA SER A 6 8.93 -21.53 -21.00
C SER A 6 7.58 -22.25 -21.14
N CYS A 7 7.55 -23.57 -20.97
CA CYS A 7 6.32 -24.39 -21.06
C CYS A 7 5.40 -24.24 -19.83
N ILE A 8 5.62 -23.24 -18.99
CA ILE A 8 4.79 -23.01 -17.82
C ILE A 8 3.60 -22.16 -18.25
N PRO A 9 2.36 -22.68 -18.21
CA PRO A 9 1.18 -21.89 -18.52
C PRO A 9 1.12 -20.68 -17.58
N GLU A 10 0.76 -19.50 -18.09
CA GLU A 10 0.53 -18.34 -17.24
C GLU A 10 -0.68 -18.60 -16.34
N GLY A 11 -0.57 -18.21 -15.07
CA GLY A 11 -1.67 -18.31 -14.12
C GLY A 11 -2.85 -17.47 -14.54
N GLN A 12 -4.07 -17.91 -14.25
CA GLN A 12 -5.27 -17.17 -14.62
C GLN A 12 -5.67 -16.22 -13.48
N GLU A 13 -6.13 -15.01 -13.83
CA GLU A 13 -6.78 -14.13 -12.86
C GLU A 13 -8.13 -14.73 -12.45
N ARG A 14 -8.30 -15.01 -11.16
CA ARG A 14 -9.53 -15.59 -10.59
C ARG A 14 -10.52 -14.56 -10.10
N GLY A 15 -10.07 -13.33 -9.88
CA GLY A 15 -10.91 -12.25 -9.42
C GLY A 15 -10.14 -10.94 -9.29
N LYS A 16 -10.90 -9.85 -9.33
CA LYS A 16 -10.41 -8.50 -9.20
C LYS A 16 -11.18 -7.78 -8.09
N PHE A 17 -10.46 -7.17 -7.16
CA PHE A 17 -11.03 -6.41 -6.05
C PHE A 17 -10.61 -4.94 -6.16
N GLU A 18 -11.57 -4.03 -6.18
CA GLU A 18 -11.33 -2.59 -6.27
C GLU A 18 -11.75 -1.92 -4.96
N LEU A 19 -11.07 -0.81 -4.61
CA LEU A 19 -11.45 -0.01 -3.45
C LEU A 19 -12.73 0.76 -3.76
N THR A 20 -13.71 0.60 -2.88
CA THR A 20 -14.91 1.43 -2.81
C THR A 20 -14.56 2.89 -2.50
N ASN A 21 -15.50 3.79 -2.73
CA ASN A 21 -15.29 5.21 -2.43
C ASN A 21 -15.11 5.44 -0.91
N GLU A 22 -15.82 4.67 -0.10
CA GLU A 22 -15.73 4.70 1.36
C GLU A 22 -14.35 4.23 1.83
N GLU A 23 -13.83 3.12 1.29
CA GLU A 23 -12.50 2.62 1.63
C GLU A 23 -11.39 3.61 1.24
N ARG A 24 -11.53 4.30 0.09
CA ARG A 24 -10.58 5.36 -0.33
C ARG A 24 -10.57 6.57 0.61
N GLN A 25 -11.67 6.82 1.32
CA GLN A 25 -11.81 7.91 2.28
C GLN A 25 -11.32 7.55 3.67
N THR A 26 -10.95 6.29 3.94
CA THR A 26 -10.43 5.83 5.24
C THR A 26 -9.23 6.66 5.72
N ILE A 27 -8.39 7.10 4.79
CA ILE A 27 -7.30 8.03 5.08
C ILE A 27 -7.71 9.39 4.52
N PRO A 28 -8.13 10.37 5.35
CA PRO A 28 -8.73 11.61 4.87
C PRO A 28 -7.71 12.65 4.39
N TYR A 29 -6.41 12.36 4.45
CA TYR A 29 -5.36 13.33 4.12
C TYR A 29 -5.10 13.42 2.62
N LEU A 30 -4.71 14.59 2.14
CA LEU A 30 -4.34 14.85 0.76
C LEU A 30 -2.82 14.84 0.56
N ALA A 31 -2.35 14.43 -0.62
CA ALA A 31 -0.93 14.51 -0.94
C ALA A 31 -0.43 15.96 -0.83
N GLY A 32 0.70 16.16 -0.14
CA GLY A 32 1.29 17.46 0.15
C GLY A 32 0.73 18.18 1.38
N GLU A 33 -0.33 17.67 2.01
CA GLU A 33 -0.88 18.21 3.25
C GLU A 33 0.12 18.06 4.42
N ARG A 34 0.03 18.97 5.40
CA ARG A 34 0.77 18.89 6.67
C ARG A 34 -0.21 18.73 7.82
N ILE A 35 0.04 17.75 8.68
CA ILE A 35 -0.79 17.38 9.81
C ILE A 35 0.00 17.67 11.08
N ALA A 36 -0.48 18.58 11.91
CA ALA A 36 0.12 18.82 13.21
C ALA A 36 -0.13 17.63 14.14
N PHE A 37 0.94 17.10 14.73
CA PHE A 37 0.89 16.01 15.68
C PHE A 37 1.48 16.46 17.02
N SER A 38 0.78 16.13 18.11
CA SER A 38 1.25 16.36 19.47
C SER A 38 1.39 15.02 20.17
N HIS A 39 2.62 14.68 20.54
CA HIS A 39 2.91 13.47 21.30
C HIS A 39 2.46 13.63 22.76
N SER A 40 2.16 12.51 23.43
CA SER A 40 1.65 12.50 24.81
C SER A 40 2.55 13.20 25.85
N ASN A 41 3.84 13.40 25.53
CA ASN A 41 4.80 14.13 26.38
C ASN A 41 4.89 15.64 26.07
N GLY A 42 4.02 16.17 25.20
CA GLY A 42 3.99 17.58 24.80
C GLY A 42 4.94 17.96 23.66
N PHE A 43 5.63 16.99 23.06
CA PHE A 43 6.45 17.24 21.87
C PHE A 43 5.56 17.37 20.63
N GLU A 44 5.72 18.47 19.91
CA GLU A 44 4.91 18.80 18.72
C GLU A 44 5.78 18.74 17.46
N PHE A 45 5.22 18.17 16.39
CA PHE A 45 5.85 18.11 15.09
C PHE A 45 4.80 17.99 13.97
N ASP A 46 5.21 18.29 12.75
CA ASP A 46 4.36 18.11 11.57
C ASP A 46 4.66 16.80 10.86
N LEU A 47 3.60 16.11 10.44
CA LEU A 47 3.65 15.03 9.47
C LEU A 47 3.24 15.57 8.10
N LYS A 48 4.13 15.49 7.12
CA LYS A 48 3.85 15.79 5.72
C LYS A 48 3.36 14.53 5.02
N VAL A 49 2.25 14.62 4.29
CA VAL A 49 1.80 13.56 3.38
C VAL A 49 2.68 13.58 2.13
N SER A 50 3.73 12.78 2.08
CA SER A 50 4.69 12.78 0.97
C SER A 50 4.13 12.11 -0.28
N ASN A 51 3.26 11.11 -0.10
CA ASN A 51 2.59 10.41 -1.19
C ASN A 51 1.20 9.93 -0.76
N LYS A 52 0.27 9.90 -1.71
CA LYS A 52 -1.01 9.23 -1.62
C LYS A 52 -1.41 8.73 -3.00
N ASP A 53 -1.34 7.42 -3.20
CA ASP A 53 -1.58 6.83 -4.51
C ASP A 53 -2.35 5.52 -4.43
N THR A 54 -3.04 5.21 -5.51
CA THR A 54 -3.77 3.94 -5.65
C THR A 54 -3.19 3.13 -6.79
N LYS A 55 -2.92 1.85 -6.55
CA LYS A 55 -2.31 0.93 -7.52
C LYS A 55 -2.96 -0.45 -7.45
N PHE A 56 -2.98 -1.15 -8.58
CA PHE A 56 -3.30 -2.57 -8.60
C PHE A 56 -2.08 -3.41 -8.26
N GLN A 57 -2.30 -4.41 -7.40
CA GLN A 57 -1.34 -5.43 -6.98
C GLN A 57 -1.86 -6.80 -7.38
N LYS A 58 -0.96 -7.77 -7.50
CA LYS A 58 -1.30 -9.18 -7.64
C LYS A 58 -1.09 -9.90 -6.31
N SER A 59 -1.93 -10.88 -5.99
CA SER A 59 -1.70 -11.76 -4.84
C SER A 59 -0.40 -12.53 -5.03
N GLU A 60 0.31 -12.79 -3.95
CA GLU A 60 1.48 -13.67 -4.00
C GLU A 60 1.06 -15.04 -4.52
N THR A 61 1.88 -15.60 -5.41
CA THR A 61 1.75 -16.96 -5.90
C THR A 61 3.02 -17.73 -5.58
N TYR A 62 2.88 -19.01 -5.22
CA TYR A 62 4.02 -19.82 -4.79
C TYR A 62 4.70 -20.53 -5.97
N HIS A 63 3.95 -20.77 -7.05
CA HIS A 63 4.45 -21.42 -8.25
C HIS A 63 4.11 -20.62 -9.52
N ALA A 64 4.97 -20.75 -10.51
CA ALA A 64 4.70 -20.20 -11.83
C ALA A 64 3.52 -20.96 -12.46
N GLY A 65 2.52 -20.22 -12.92
CA GLY A 65 1.27 -20.78 -13.44
C GLY A 65 0.15 -20.93 -12.41
N ASP A 66 0.41 -20.60 -11.15
CA ASP A 66 -0.65 -20.49 -10.15
C ASP A 66 -1.58 -19.33 -10.49
N ASP A 67 -2.86 -19.57 -10.28
CA ASP A 67 -3.87 -18.53 -10.37
C ASP A 67 -3.65 -17.43 -9.33
N TYR A 68 -4.06 -16.21 -9.66
CA TYR A 68 -3.90 -15.05 -8.80
C TYR A 68 -5.17 -14.22 -8.72
N PHE A 69 -5.23 -13.39 -7.69
CA PHE A 69 -6.19 -12.30 -7.59
C PHE A 69 -5.47 -10.98 -7.87
N THR A 70 -6.18 -10.05 -8.50
CA THR A 70 -5.74 -8.66 -8.56
C THR A 70 -6.53 -7.86 -7.53
N TYR A 71 -5.87 -6.98 -6.79
CA TYR A 71 -6.53 -6.13 -5.81
C TYR A 71 -5.93 -4.73 -5.83
N GLU A 72 -6.76 -3.74 -5.58
CA GLU A 72 -6.35 -2.34 -5.54
C GLU A 72 -5.89 -1.94 -4.13
N THR A 73 -4.75 -1.26 -4.00
CA THR A 73 -4.22 -0.77 -2.73
C THR A 73 -4.11 0.75 -2.75
N LEU A 74 -4.55 1.40 -1.68
CA LEU A 74 -4.29 2.82 -1.43
C LEU A 74 -3.13 2.92 -0.44
N THR A 75 -2.01 3.46 -0.91
CA THR A 75 -0.83 3.71 -0.08
C THR A 75 -0.75 5.20 0.25
N THR A 76 -0.60 5.54 1.52
CA THR A 76 -0.33 6.91 1.98
C THR A 76 0.94 6.91 2.82
N ILE A 77 1.87 7.80 2.49
CA ILE A 77 3.15 7.94 3.19
C ILE A 77 3.13 9.27 3.95
N LEU A 78 3.35 9.20 5.26
CA LEU A 78 3.49 10.35 6.15
C LEU A 78 4.93 10.44 6.63
N GLU A 79 5.54 11.61 6.55
CA GLU A 79 6.94 11.83 6.89
C GLU A 79 7.10 13.02 7.82
N SER A 80 8.04 12.94 8.75
CA SER A 80 8.54 14.07 9.53
C SER A 80 10.07 14.05 9.53
N ASP A 81 10.66 15.25 9.46
CA ASP A 81 12.11 15.43 9.53
C ASP A 81 12.61 15.47 10.99
N VAL A 82 11.77 15.98 11.90
CA VAL A 82 12.08 16.13 13.33
C VAL A 82 10.81 15.84 14.13
N PRO A 83 10.64 14.61 14.66
CA PRO A 83 11.61 13.53 14.67
C PRO A 83 11.69 12.85 13.30
N GLU A 84 12.80 12.21 12.98
CA GLU A 84 12.89 11.39 11.75
C GLU A 84 11.88 10.23 11.86
N LEU A 85 10.81 10.32 11.07
CA LEU A 85 9.68 9.41 11.15
C LEU A 85 9.07 9.22 9.76
N THR A 86 8.84 7.97 9.38
CA THR A 86 8.10 7.59 8.18
C THR A 86 7.01 6.60 8.58
N ILE A 87 5.77 6.89 8.22
CA ILE A 87 4.61 6.04 8.45
C ILE A 87 4.00 5.70 7.10
N ASN A 88 4.00 4.41 6.76
CA ASN A 88 3.34 3.88 5.57
C ASN A 88 2.00 3.28 5.98
N LEU A 89 0.93 3.81 5.44
CA LEU A 89 -0.43 3.31 5.62
C LEU A 89 -0.88 2.67 4.31
N THR A 90 -1.33 1.41 4.37
CA THR A 90 -1.87 0.71 3.20
C THR A 90 -3.26 0.21 3.49
N VAL A 91 -4.23 0.64 2.68
CA VAL A 91 -5.62 0.19 2.71
C VAL A 91 -5.85 -0.78 1.56
N PHE A 92 -6.58 -1.86 1.86
CA PHE A 92 -6.98 -2.90 0.92
C PHE A 92 -8.51 -2.93 0.80
N PRO A 93 -9.08 -3.51 -0.28
CA PRO A 93 -10.51 -3.73 -0.37
C PRO A 93 -10.91 -4.73 0.72
N LEU A 94 -11.94 -4.44 1.50
CA LEU A 94 -12.39 -5.27 2.62
C LEU A 94 -12.74 -6.70 2.18
N ALA A 95 -13.24 -6.85 0.95
CA ALA A 95 -13.54 -8.14 0.34
C ALA A 95 -12.30 -9.01 0.09
N TYR A 96 -11.12 -8.40 0.01
CA TYR A 96 -9.83 -9.08 -0.15
C TYR A 96 -9.07 -9.21 1.17
N ASN A 97 -8.89 -8.09 1.89
CA ASN A 97 -8.24 -8.06 3.19
C ASN A 97 -8.90 -6.99 4.07
N PRO A 98 -9.53 -7.37 5.21
CA PRO A 98 -10.22 -6.42 6.07
C PRO A 98 -9.28 -5.57 6.96
N PHE A 99 -7.97 -5.84 6.94
CA PHE A 99 -7.01 -5.16 7.79
C PHE A 99 -6.23 -4.09 7.03
N MET A 100 -6.02 -2.94 7.67
CA MET A 100 -5.08 -1.92 7.22
C MET A 100 -3.65 -2.32 7.65
N SER A 101 -2.67 -2.11 6.77
CA SER A 101 -1.27 -2.20 7.16
C SER A 101 -0.75 -0.84 7.63
N VAL A 102 -0.01 -0.85 8.74
CA VAL A 102 0.68 0.32 9.28
C VAL A 102 2.12 -0.09 9.52
N GLU A 103 3.05 0.58 8.85
CA GLU A 103 4.48 0.39 9.04
C GLU A 103 5.13 1.70 9.46
N ILE A 104 6.01 1.63 10.45
CA ILE A 104 6.69 2.81 11.01
C ILE A 104 8.19 2.58 10.91
N ASN A 105 8.90 3.51 10.26
CA ASN A 105 10.35 3.47 10.07
C ASN A 105 10.84 2.14 9.46
N SER A 106 10.04 1.51 8.61
CA SER A 106 10.43 0.31 7.88
C SER A 106 11.34 0.70 6.70
N TYR A 107 12.59 0.26 6.73
CA TYR A 107 13.48 0.34 5.58
C TYR A 107 13.05 -0.73 4.56
N PHE A 108 12.48 -0.32 3.42
CA PHE A 108 12.36 -1.20 2.26
C PHE A 108 13.77 -1.42 1.69
N LEU A 109 14.33 -2.63 1.86
CA LEU A 109 15.38 -3.10 0.95
C LEU A 109 14.72 -3.22 -0.43
N LYS A 110 14.94 -2.21 -1.28
CA LYS A 110 14.57 -2.23 -2.69
C LYS A 110 15.34 -3.32 -3.43
#